data_AF-A0A354P9S8-F1
#
_entry.id   AF-A0A354P9S8-F1
#
_cell.length_a   1.000
_cell.length_b   1.000
_cell.length_c   1.000
_cell.angle_alpha   90.00
_cell.angle_beta   90.00
_cell.angle_gamma   90.00
#
_symmetry.space_group_name_H-M   'P 1'
#
loop_
_entity.id
_entity.type
_entity.pdbx_description
1 polymer ?
#
loop_
_entity_poly.entity_id
_entity_poly.type
_entity_poly.pdbx_seq_one_letter_code
_entity_poly.pdbx_strand_id
1 'polypeptide(L)' 'MIAGSVGPRSNAKSAVKPRRVEVSLADIAPVLADAINHQRGWLSDFSDDTVSIDADLYEVLLAYQQMRRLNAA' A
#
# COMPACT_ATOMS: atom_id res chain seq x y z
N MET A 1 27.61 -36.00 -34.94
CA MET A 1 27.93 -35.13 -33.78
C MET A 1 27.63 -33.70 -34.17
N ILE A 2 26.59 -33.09 -33.58
CA ILE A 2 26.55 -31.74 -32.97
C ILE A 2 25.13 -31.58 -32.41
N ALA A 3 25.04 -31.43 -31.09
CA ALA A 3 23.79 -31.28 -30.36
C ALA A 3 23.39 -29.79 -30.33
N GLY A 4 22.22 -29.45 -30.86
CA GLY A 4 21.61 -28.13 -30.71
C GLY A 4 20.49 -28.19 -29.68
N SER A 5 20.83 -28.13 -28.40
CA SER A 5 19.84 -27.97 -27.33
C SER A 5 19.41 -26.50 -27.25
N VAL A 6 18.25 -26.18 -27.83
CA VAL A 6 17.57 -24.91 -27.58
C VAL A 6 16.86 -25.03 -26.24
N GLY A 7 17.51 -24.55 -25.18
CA GLY A 7 16.86 -24.40 -23.87
C GLY A 7 15.80 -23.29 -23.91
N PRO A 8 14.70 -23.40 -23.15
CA PRO A 8 13.72 -22.33 -23.05
C PRO A 8 14.39 -21.10 -22.43
N ARG A 9 14.33 -19.96 -23.14
CA ARG A 9 14.76 -18.65 -22.64
C ARG A 9 13.88 -18.29 -21.44
N SER A 10 14.40 -18.45 -20.24
CA SER A 10 13.80 -17.97 -19.00
C SER A 10 13.75 -16.44 -19.05
N ASN A 11 12.65 -15.90 -19.58
CA ASN A 11 12.35 -14.47 -19.47
C ASN A 11 11.84 -14.21 -18.04
N ALA A 12 12.77 -14.19 -17.08
CA ALA A 12 12.49 -13.68 -15.75
C ALA A 12 12.17 -12.20 -15.92
N LYS A 13 10.88 -11.85 -15.92
CA LYS A 13 10.45 -10.45 -15.78
C LYS A 13 11.05 -9.97 -14.46
N SER A 14 12.12 -9.17 -14.51
CA SER A 14 12.62 -8.48 -13.32
C SER A 14 11.44 -7.72 -12.72
N ALA A 15 10.95 -8.17 -11.57
CA ALA A 15 9.94 -7.45 -10.83
C ALA A 15 10.58 -6.16 -10.33
N VAL A 16 10.41 -5.08 -11.08
CA VAL A 16 10.81 -3.75 -10.65
C VAL A 16 9.99 -3.44 -9.41
N LYS A 17 10.65 -3.37 -8.25
CA LYS A 17 9.97 -2.95 -7.03
C LYS A 17 9.43 -1.54 -7.25
N PRO A 18 8.16 -1.27 -6.90
CA PRO A 18 7.60 0.07 -7.01
C PRO A 18 8.45 1.04 -6.18
N ARG A 19 8.74 2.20 -6.76
CA ARG A 19 9.46 3.26 -6.06
C ARG A 19 8.60 3.73 -4.89
N ARG A 20 9.14 3.63 -3.68
CA ARG A 20 8.51 4.14 -2.46
C ARG A 20 9.09 5.51 -2.10
N VAL A 21 8.28 6.35 -1.48
CA VAL A 21 8.68 7.66 -0.95
C VAL A 21 8.24 7.73 0.51
N GLU A 22 9.06 8.37 1.33
CA GLU A 22 8.69 8.69 2.71
C GLU A 22 7.98 10.05 2.72
N VAL A 23 6.86 10.11 3.41
CA VAL A 23 6.02 11.32 3.53
C VAL A 23 5.55 11.43 4.96
N SER A 24 5.48 12.65 5.49
CA SER A 24 4.98 12.86 6.84
C SER A 24 3.47 12.59 6.91
N LEU A 25 2.98 12.11 8.06
CA LEU A 25 1.55 11.93 8.27
C LEU A 25 0.79 13.26 8.15
N ALA A 26 1.41 14.37 8.57
CA ALA A 26 0.84 15.71 8.48
C ALA A 26 0.60 16.16 7.04
N ASP A 27 1.45 15.74 6.09
CA ASP A 27 1.30 16.08 4.68
C ASP A 27 0.26 15.19 4.00
N ILE A 28 0.24 13.88 4.30
CA ILE A 28 -0.59 12.91 3.57
C ILE A 28 -2.01 12.78 4.14
N ALA A 29 -2.20 12.89 5.46
CA ALA A 29 -3.51 12.66 6.08
C ALA A 29 -4.60 13.63 5.59
N PRO A 30 -4.36 14.95 5.43
CA PRO A 30 -5.35 15.86 4.89
C PRO A 30 -5.75 15.54 3.44
N VAL A 31 -4.79 15.12 2.62
CA VAL A 31 -5.03 14.75 1.21
C VAL A 31 -5.90 13.51 1.11
N LEU A 32 -5.61 12.49 1.91
CA LEU A 32 -6.43 11.27 1.97
C LEU A 32 -7.83 11.56 2.52
N ALA A 33 -7.93 12.39 3.55
CA ALA A 33 -9.22 12.81 4.11
C ALA A 33 -10.07 13.56 3.08
N ASP A 34 -9.48 14.50 2.33
CA ASP A 34 -10.16 15.19 1.22
C ASP A 34 -10.63 14.20 0.15
N ALA A 35 -9.77 13.26 -0.25
CA ALA A 35 -10.10 12.26 -1.26
C ALA A 35 -11.27 11.36 -0.83
N ILE A 36 -11.32 10.96 0.44
CA ILE A 36 -12.42 10.18 1.02
C ILE A 36 -13.71 11.01 1.05
N ASN A 37 -13.65 12.23 1.60
CA ASN A 37 -14.81 13.12 1.74
C ASN A 37 -15.44 13.48 0.39
N HIS A 38 -14.61 13.59 -0.66
CA HIS A 38 -15.04 13.93 -2.02
C HIS A 38 -15.08 12.73 -2.98
N GLN A 39 -15.03 11.49 -2.46
CA GLN A 39 -15.17 10.24 -3.23
C GLN A 39 -14.27 10.20 -4.48
N ARG A 40 -13.00 10.58 -4.34
CA ARG A 40 -12.05 10.60 -5.46
C ARG A 40 -11.73 9.18 -5.92
N GLY A 41 -12.07 8.87 -7.17
CA GLY A 41 -11.94 7.52 -7.74
C GLY A 41 -10.51 6.97 -7.79
N TRP A 42 -9.48 7.82 -7.86
CA TRP A 42 -8.09 7.33 -7.87
C TRP A 42 -7.71 6.61 -6.58
N LEU A 43 -8.38 6.90 -5.44
CA LEU A 43 -8.02 6.29 -4.17
C LEU A 43 -8.35 4.78 -4.13
N SER A 44 -9.37 4.34 -4.86
CA SER A 44 -9.71 2.90 -4.93
C SER A 44 -8.66 2.08 -5.66
N ASP A 45 -7.89 2.71 -6.56
CA ASP A 45 -6.81 2.05 -7.30
C ASP A 45 -5.69 1.54 -6.38
N PHE A 46 -5.63 2.05 -5.14
CA PHE A 46 -4.64 1.69 -4.12
C PHE A 46 -5.22 0.83 -2.98
N SER A 47 -6.45 0.32 -3.11
CA SER A 47 -7.15 -0.37 -2.01
C SER A 47 -6.48 -1.68 -1.56
N ASP A 48 -5.81 -2.38 -2.46
CA ASP A 48 -5.06 -3.61 -2.17
C ASP A 48 -3.59 -3.35 -1.79
N ASP A 49 -3.13 -2.10 -1.86
CA ASP A 49 -1.74 -1.73 -1.58
C ASP A 49 -1.47 -1.64 -0.07
N THR A 50 -0.29 -2.11 0.34
CA THR A 50 0.15 -2.02 1.74
C THR A 50 0.96 -0.75 1.99
N VAL A 51 0.50 0.06 2.94
CA VAL A 51 1.25 1.23 3.46
C VAL A 51 2.10 0.80 4.66
N SER A 52 3.35 1.25 4.70
CA SER A 52 4.24 1.07 5.84
C SER A 52 4.14 2.29 6.77
N ILE A 53 3.92 2.04 8.06
CA ILE A 53 3.89 3.05 9.13
C ILE A 53 4.71 2.55 10.32
N ASP A 54 5.10 3.45 11.21
CA ASP A 54 5.77 3.09 12.46
C ASP A 54 4.86 2.24 13.34
N ALA A 55 5.47 1.31 14.10
CA ALA A 55 4.75 0.41 14.99
C ALA A 55 3.91 1.18 16.03
N ASP A 56 4.47 2.24 16.62
CA ASP A 56 3.78 3.07 17.60
C ASP A 56 2.52 3.71 17.02
N LEU A 57 2.58 4.19 15.77
CA LEU A 57 1.40 4.75 15.09
C LEU A 57 0.34 3.67 14.83
N TYR A 58 0.77 2.47 14.42
CA TYR A 58 -0.13 1.35 14.21
C TYR A 58 -0.90 0.98 15.49
N GLU A 59 -0.21 0.91 16.63
CA GLU A 59 -0.85 0.63 17.93
C GLU A 59 -1.91 1.68 18.31
N VAL A 60 -1.60 2.96 18.12
CA VAL A 60 -2.55 4.06 18.36
C VAL A 60 -3.78 3.93 17.46
N LEU A 61 -3.61 3.58 16.18
CA LEU A 61 -4.72 3.40 15.24
C LEU A 61 -5.61 2.22 15.65
N LEU A 62 -5.03 1.09 16.07
CA LEU A 62 -5.79 -0.05 16.56
C LEU A 62 -6.62 0.31 17.80
N ALA A 63 -6.01 1.00 18.77
CA ALA A 63 -6.69 1.45 19.98
C ALA A 63 -7.85 2.40 19.65
N TYR A 64 -7.61 3.35 18.74
CA TYR A 64 -8.65 4.28 18.29
C TYR A 64 -9.82 3.56 17.62
N GLN A 65 -9.55 2.61 16.72
CA GLN A 65 -10.60 1.82 16.06
C GLN A 65 -11.42 1.02 17.07
N GLN A 66 -10.75 0.41 18.06
CA GLN A 66 -11.44 -0.33 19.11
C GLN A 66 -12.35 0.57 19.93
N MET A 67 -11.87 1.74 20.35
CA MET A 67 -12.70 2.74 21.03
C MET A 67 -13.91 3.16 20.18
N ARG A 68 -13.72 3.42 18.88
CA ARG A 68 -14.81 3.80 17.97
C ARG A 68 -15.85 2.71 17.81
N ARG A 69 -15.46 1.44 17.73
CA ARG A 69 -16.38 0.31 17.67
C ARG A 69 -17.19 0.15 18.96
N LEU A 70 -16.52 0.28 20.11
CA LEU A 70 -17.18 0.21 21.42
C LEU A 70 -18.18 1.35 21.64
N ASN A 71 -17.86 2.56 21.17
CA ASN A 71 -18.75 3.72 21.30
C ASN A 71 -19.97 3.68 20.37
N ALA A 72 -20.01 2.78 19.40
CA ALA A 72 -21.10 2.63 18.43
C ALA A 72 -22.04 1.44 18.73
N ALA A 73 -21.75 0.67 19.78
CA ALA A 73 -22.53 -0.47 20.27
C ALA A 73 -23.41 -0.09 21.47
#